data_AF-A0A969EVA2-F1
#
_entry.id   AF-A0A969EVA2-F1
#
_cell.length_a   1.000
_cell.length_b   1.000
_cell.length_c   1.000
_cell.angle_alpha   90.00
_cell.angle_beta   90.00
_cell.angle_gamma   90.00
#
_symmetry.space_group_name_H-M   'P 1'
#
loop_
_entity.id
_entity.type
_entity.pdbx_description
1 polymer ?
#
loop_
_entity_poly.entity_id
_entity_poly.type
_entity_poly.pdbx_seq_one_letter_code
_entity_poly.pdbx_strand_id
1 'polypeptide(L)'
;ALVEWGRVPAWGVFLILARELTIAGWRVSGQTVPGAAMWGKVKTVVQIIAIALLIAPLGERFQMLATVMFWLAVALTWISGGLYLLPRKSIA
;
A
#
# COMPACT_ATOMS: atom_id res chain seq x y z
N ALA A 1 7.85 14.99 7.74
CA ALA A 1 8.39 14.24 8.90
C ALA A 1 9.14 12.96 8.50
N LEU A 2 8.49 11.80 8.22
CA LEU A 2 9.23 10.52 8.01
C LEU A 2 10.17 10.51 6.80
N VAL A 3 9.79 11.19 5.71
CA VAL A 3 10.62 11.37 4.51
C VAL A 3 11.77 12.34 4.79
N GLU A 4 11.52 13.43 5.51
CA GLU A 4 12.54 14.43 5.89
C GLU A 4 13.55 13.88 6.89
N TRP A 5 13.13 12.93 7.73
CA TRP A 5 14.01 12.19 8.65
C TRP A 5 14.78 11.05 7.96
N GLY A 6 14.67 10.90 6.64
CA GLY A 6 15.38 9.89 5.85
C GLY A 6 14.98 8.45 6.16
N ARG A 7 13.89 8.22 6.91
CA ARG A 7 13.47 6.87 7.34
C ARG A 7 12.81 6.07 6.22
N VAL A 8 12.18 6.77 5.28
CA VAL A 8 11.57 6.19 4.09
C VAL A 8 11.78 7.10 2.89
N PRO A 9 11.99 6.55 1.69
CA PRO A 9 12.15 7.36 0.49
C PRO A 9 10.83 8.01 0.07
N ALA A 10 10.91 9.29 -0.34
CA ALA A 10 9.76 10.07 -0.81
C ALA A 10 9.01 9.37 -1.96
N TRP A 11 9.74 8.76 -2.88
CA TRP A 11 9.16 8.08 -4.04
C TRP A 11 8.34 6.85 -3.65
N GLY A 12 8.71 6.11 -2.60
CA GLY A 12 7.92 4.97 -2.10
C GLY A 12 6.57 5.43 -1.53
N VAL A 13 6.56 6.55 -0.82
CA VAL A 13 5.33 7.19 -0.32
C VAL A 13 4.46 7.68 -1.47
N PHE A 14 5.07 8.32 -2.47
CA PHE A 14 4.39 8.75 -3.69
C PHE A 14 3.70 7.59 -4.42
N LEU A 15 4.39 6.45 -4.56
CA LEU A 15 3.82 5.25 -5.20
C LEU A 15 2.57 4.73 -4.47
N ILE A 16 2.55 4.78 -3.14
CA ILE A 16 1.37 4.41 -2.35
C ILE A 16 0.23 5.39 -2.62
N LEU A 17 0.50 6.69 -2.53
CA LEU A 17 -0.50 7.75 -2.70
C LEU A 17 -1.08 7.76 -4.11
N ALA A 18 -0.25 7.66 -5.15
CA ALA A 18 -0.67 7.64 -6.54
C ALA A 18 -1.67 6.49 -6.79
N ARG A 19 -1.38 5.30 -6.25
CA ARG A 19 -2.29 4.16 -6.35
C ARG A 19 -3.61 4.42 -5.62
N GLU A 20 -3.58 4.89 -4.37
CA GLU A 20 -4.82 5.13 -3.61
C GLU A 20 -5.71 6.19 -4.30
N LEU A 21 -5.10 7.26 -4.84
CA LEU A 21 -5.79 8.28 -5.60
C LEU A 21 -6.38 7.73 -6.91
N THR A 22 -5.66 6.86 -7.62
CA THR A 22 -6.14 6.22 -8.85
C THR A 22 -7.40 5.39 -8.59
N ILE A 23 -7.41 4.58 -7.54
CA ILE A 23 -8.58 3.76 -7.18
C ILE A 23 -9.74 4.62 -6.65
N ALA A 24 -9.44 5.68 -5.91
CA ALA A 24 -10.46 6.63 -5.48
C ALA A 24 -11.10 7.35 -6.68
N GLY A 25 -10.29 7.84 -7.62
CA GLY A 25 -10.76 8.48 -8.86
C GLY A 25 -11.57 7.53 -9.73
N TRP A 26 -11.16 6.27 -9.84
CA TRP A 26 -11.90 5.23 -10.57
C TRP A 26 -13.30 4.98 -9.98
N ARG A 27 -13.43 5.01 -8.64
CA ARG A 27 -14.74 4.89 -7.99
C ARG A 27 -15.64 6.09 -8.27
N VAL A 28 -15.06 7.29 -8.31
CA VAL A 28 -15.80 8.53 -8.59
C VAL A 28 -16.33 8.54 -10.03
N SER A 29 -15.65 7.91 -10.99
CA SER A 29 -16.11 7.83 -12.38
C SER A 29 -17.29 6.85 -12.61
N GLY A 30 -17.85 6.26 -11.55
CA GLY A 30 -19.00 5.37 -11.64
C GLY A 30 -18.69 3.95 -12.10
N GLN A 31 -17.41 3.63 -12.34
CA GLN A 31 -16.99 2.27 -12.66
C GLN A 31 -16.91 1.43 -11.38
N THR A 32 -17.69 0.35 -11.35
CA THR A 32 -17.67 -0.65 -10.27
C THR A 32 -16.38 -1.45 -10.32
N VAL A 33 -15.49 -1.15 -9.38
CA VAL A 33 -14.23 -1.88 -9.18
C VAL A 33 -14.55 -3.32 -8.76
N PRO A 34 -14.20 -4.36 -9.56
CA PRO A 34 -14.47 -5.75 -9.23
C PRO A 34 -13.83 -6.13 -7.88
N GLY A 35 -14.62 -6.76 -7.01
CA GLY A 35 -14.28 -6.95 -5.60
C GLY A 35 -13.11 -7.90 -5.34
N ALA A 36 -11.88 -7.40 -5.34
CA ALA A 36 -10.74 -8.02 -4.66
C ALA A 36 -10.72 -7.68 -3.15
N ALA A 37 -11.87 -7.83 -2.48
CA ALA A 37 -12.12 -7.31 -1.13
C ALA A 37 -11.10 -7.78 -0.07
N MET A 38 -10.47 -8.94 -0.26
CA MET A 38 -9.46 -9.46 0.67
C MET A 38 -8.09 -8.79 0.50
N TRP A 39 -7.64 -8.54 -0.73
CA TRP A 39 -6.34 -7.89 -1.00
C TRP A 39 -6.32 -6.44 -0.53
N GLY A 40 -7.47 -5.76 -0.61
CA GLY A 40 -7.65 -4.42 -0.06
C GLY A 40 -7.58 -4.36 1.48
N LYS A 41 -7.86 -5.45 2.19
CA LYS A 41 -7.75 -5.51 3.67
C LYS A 41 -6.33 -5.86 4.11
N VAL A 42 -5.66 -6.78 3.41
CA VAL A 42 -4.28 -7.16 3.73
C VAL A 42 -3.33 -5.98 3.54
N LYS A 43 -3.48 -5.21 2.45
CA LYS A 43 -2.65 -4.01 2.23
C LYS A 43 -2.77 -3.01 3.39
N THR A 44 -3.98 -2.79 3.93
CA THR A 44 -4.21 -1.75 4.96
C THR A 44 -3.62 -2.18 6.30
N VAL A 45 -3.77 -3.45 6.67
CA VAL A 45 -3.15 -4.00 7.88
C VAL A 45 -1.62 -3.87 7.80
N VAL A 46 -1.01 -4.24 6.66
CA VAL A 46 0.44 -4.13 6.47
C VAL A 46 0.91 -2.68 6.47
N GLN A 47 0.18 -1.76 5.84
CA GLN A 47 0.48 -0.32 5.85
C GLN A 47 0.42 0.26 7.27
N ILE A 48 -0.60 -0.06 8.05
CA ILE A 48 -0.73 0.41 9.44
C ILE A 48 0.43 -0.10 10.29
N ILE A 49 0.80 -1.38 10.17
CA ILE A 49 1.94 -1.96 10.89
C ILE A 49 3.25 -1.26 10.49
N ALA A 50 3.47 -1.04 9.19
CA ALA A 50 4.67 -0.36 8.70
C ALA A 50 4.80 1.05 9.27
N ILE A 51 3.72 1.84 9.25
CA ILE A 51 3.71 3.21 9.78
C ILE A 51 3.91 3.20 11.31
N ALA A 52 3.23 2.30 12.02
CA ALA A 52 3.39 2.17 13.47
C ALA A 52 4.84 1.87 13.87
N LEU A 53 5.51 0.95 13.16
CA LEU A 53 6.93 0.62 13.37
C LEU A 53 7.87 1.77 13.01
N LEU A 54 7.56 2.55 11.96
CA LEU A 54 8.39 3.69 11.53
C LEU A 54 8.35 4.88 12.51
N ILE A 55 7.18 5.11 13.12
CA ILE A 55 6.96 6.22 14.07
C ILE A 55 7.42 5.86 15.48
N ALA A 56 7.21 4.61 15.91
CA ALA A 56 7.56 4.20 17.26
C ALA A 56 9.08 4.32 17.51
N PRO A 57 9.52 4.82 18.68
CA PRO A 57 10.94 4.94 19.04
C PRO A 57 11.51 3.58 19.49
N LEU A 58 11.24 2.54 18.71
CA LEU A 58 11.80 1.21 18.89
C LEU A 58 13.23 1.26 18.34
N GLY A 59 14.23 0.90 19.15
CA GLY A 59 15.65 1.03 18.80
C GLY A 59 16.03 0.39 17.45
N GLU A 60 17.29 0.54 17.03
CA GLU A 60 17.78 0.22 15.67
C GLU A 60 17.38 -1.17 15.13
N ARG A 61 17.21 -2.17 16.01
CA ARG A 61 16.73 -3.53 15.64
C ARG A 61 15.38 -3.52 14.91
N PHE A 62 14.50 -2.56 15.23
CA PHE A 62 13.19 -2.45 14.62
C PHE A 62 13.18 -1.56 13.37
N GLN A 63 14.24 -0.77 13.13
CA GLN A 63 14.32 0.05 11.91
C GLN A 63 14.37 -0.82 10.65
N MET A 64 15.19 -1.88 10.67
CA MET A 64 15.25 -2.83 9.53
C MET A 64 13.88 -3.47 9.27
N LEU A 65 13.19 -3.91 10.34
CA LEU A 65 11.85 -4.47 10.22
C LEU A 65 10.85 -3.44 9.67
N ALA A 66 10.89 -2.20 10.16
CA ALA A 66 10.04 -1.11 9.70
C ALA A 66 10.24 -0.82 8.20
N THR A 67 11.49 -0.80 7.74
CA THR A 67 11.83 -0.61 6.31
C THR A 67 11.35 -1.79 5.46
N VAL A 68 11.52 -3.03 5.91
CA VAL A 68 11.01 -4.21 5.20
C VAL A 68 9.48 -4.17 5.11
N MET A 69 8.80 -3.85 6.21
CA MET A 69 7.35 -3.71 6.25
C MET A 69 6.85 -2.58 5.36
N PHE A 70 7.60 -1.48 5.26
CA PHE A 70 7.30 -0.40 4.32
C PHE A 70 7.38 -0.88 2.86
N TRP A 71 8.43 -1.58 2.47
CA TRP A 71 8.55 -2.11 1.10
C TRP A 71 7.49 -3.18 0.80
N LEU A 72 7.15 -4.01 1.79
CA LEU A 72 6.05 -4.96 1.67
C LEU A 72 4.72 -4.24 1.48
N ALA A 73 4.48 -3.15 2.20
CA ALA A 73 3.30 -2.31 2.03
C ALA A 73 3.24 -1.74 0.60
N VAL A 74 4.34 -1.16 0.10
CA VAL A 74 4.43 -0.67 -1.29
C VAL A 74 4.09 -1.78 -2.29
N ALA A 75 4.72 -2.95 -2.17
CA ALA A 75 4.47 -4.07 -3.08
C ALA A 75 3.00 -4.52 -3.06
N LEU A 76 2.40 -4.69 -1.88
CA LEU A 76 0.99 -5.07 -1.74
C LEU A 76 0.04 -4.01 -2.28
N THR A 77 0.38 -2.72 -2.15
CA THR A 77 -0.40 -1.62 -2.72
C THR A 77 -0.49 -1.74 -4.25
N TRP A 78 0.62 -2.06 -4.91
CA TRP A 78 0.66 -2.25 -6.36
C TRP A 78 0.05 -3.57 -6.82
N ILE A 79 0.34 -4.68 -6.14
CA ILE A 79 -0.26 -6.00 -6.45
C ILE A 79 -1.78 -5.94 -6.33
N SER A 80 -2.29 -5.35 -5.25
CA SER A 80 -3.73 -5.16 -5.10
C SER A 80 -4.30 -4.28 -6.21
N GLY A 81 -3.60 -3.20 -6.59
CA GLY A 81 -3.95 -2.32 -7.71
C GLY A 81 -4.04 -3.06 -9.05
N GLY A 82 -3.02 -3.83 -9.40
CA GLY A 82 -2.99 -4.61 -10.65
C GLY A 82 -4.05 -5.70 -10.69
N LEU A 83 -4.32 -6.37 -9.57
CA LEU A 83 -5.38 -7.38 -9.50
C LEU A 83 -6.79 -6.79 -9.69
N TYR A 84 -7.00 -5.50 -9.38
CA TYR A 84 -8.26 -4.82 -9.71
C TYR A 84 -8.44 -4.59 -11.22
N LEU A 85 -7.34 -4.44 -11.96
CA LEU A 85 -7.35 -4.19 -13.39
C LEU A 85 -7.37 -5.48 -14.22
N LEU A 86 -6.99 -6.61 -13.63
CA LEU A 86 -7.04 -7.90 -14.32
C LEU A 86 -8.48 -8.35 -14.52
N PRO A 87 -8.93 -8.56 -15.77
CA PRO A 87 -10.24 -9.12 -16.03
C PRO A 87 -10.28 -10.55 -15.47
N ARG A 88 -11.25 -10.85 -14.60
CA ARG A 88 -11.56 -12.24 -14.27
C ARG A 88 -12.03 -12.91 -15.57
N LYS A 89 -11.33 -13.96 -16.00
CA LYS A 89 -11.92 -14.91 -16.96
C LYS A 89 -13.20 -15.43 -16.30
N SER A 90 -14.35 -15.07 -16.87
CA SER A 90 -15.61 -15.73 -16.56
C SER A 90 -15.40 -17.20 -16.85
N ILE A 91 -15.34 -18.02 -15.80
CA ILE A 91 -15.48 -19.46 -15.98
C ILE A 91 -16.96 -19.65 -16.29
N ALA A 92 -17.24 -19.83 -17.58
CA ALA A 92 -18.55 -20.14 -18.12
C ALA A 92 -19.03 -21.51 -17.65
#